data_AF-A0A925FUL7-F1
#
_entry.id   AF-A0A925FUL7-F1
#
_cell.length_a   1.000
_cell.length_b   1.000
_cell.length_c   1.000
_cell.angle_alpha   90.00
_cell.angle_beta   90.00
_cell.angle_gamma   90.00
#
_symmetry.space_group_name_H-M   'P 1'
#
loop_
_entity.id
_entity.type
_entity.pdbx_description
1 polymer ?
#
loop_
_entity_poly.entity_id
_entity_poly.type
_entity_poly.pdbx_seq_one_letter_code
_entity_poly.pdbx_strand_id
1 'polypeptide(L)'
;MTISEILIVYLSLGAPFAVYQFLQDRKISADLVIIRSVLQFLLWLPIAIHAGLSALISVTSTYIFANGNRLDAKEEERIRHIQEMIADSFRKGEQNIPVREFCGILDRYIGLSILVRDGRSIISGVPNELLAISGHKNTDLAAICLNRRNRSRLGRHQIDARTDFLDCIAECSFANRDIIPPALDLAEFLEDARASKELTGLLDKRTSDVRKIDKLQADVWIPEIQPSKSEQSPVNL
;
A
#
# COMPACT_ATOMS: atom_id res chain seq x y z
N MET A 1 11.71 23.10 -42.74
CA MET A 1 12.22 23.75 -41.51
C MET A 1 13.53 24.43 -41.83
N THR A 2 13.64 25.73 -41.52
CA THR A 2 14.90 26.45 -41.63
C THR A 2 15.81 26.12 -40.44
N ILE A 3 17.13 26.23 -40.60
CA ILE A 3 18.10 25.99 -39.51
C ILE A 3 17.81 26.91 -38.30
N SER A 4 17.34 28.12 -38.58
CA SER A 4 16.90 29.09 -37.57
C SER A 4 15.72 28.59 -36.73
N GLU A 5 14.73 27.92 -37.33
CA GLU A 5 13.59 27.36 -36.58
C GLU A 5 14.03 26.26 -35.63
N ILE A 6 14.94 25.39 -36.07
CA ILE A 6 15.51 24.31 -35.25
C ILE A 6 16.26 24.92 -34.05
N LEU A 7 17.04 25.97 -34.27
CA LEU A 7 17.79 26.67 -33.22
C LEU A 7 16.85 27.33 -32.20
N ILE A 8 15.77 27.98 -32.64
CA ILE A 8 14.79 28.61 -31.76
C ILE A 8 14.09 27.56 -30.89
N VAL A 9 13.68 26.43 -31.48
CA VAL A 9 13.04 25.33 -30.74
C VAL A 9 14.02 24.72 -29.73
N TYR A 10 15.27 24.49 -30.13
CA TYR A 10 16.29 23.96 -29.24
C TYR A 10 16.58 24.90 -28.06
N LEU A 11 16.71 26.21 -28.32
CA LEU A 11 17.01 27.21 -27.31
C LEU A 11 15.87 27.40 -26.30
N SER A 12 14.62 27.41 -26.79
CA SER A 12 13.43 27.57 -25.96
C SER A 12 13.17 26.38 -25.03
N LEU A 13 13.47 25.16 -25.48
CA LEU A 13 13.34 23.95 -24.65
C LEU A 13 14.49 23.75 -23.66
N GLY A 14 15.71 24.16 -23.99
CA GLY A 14 16.88 24.02 -23.10
C GLY A 14 16.93 25.04 -21.96
N ALA A 15 16.38 26.25 -22.16
CA ALA A 15 16.50 27.36 -21.21
C ALA A 15 15.93 27.07 -19.80
N PRO A 16 14.75 26.42 -19.63
CA PRO A 16 14.23 26.08 -18.30
C PRO A 16 15.16 25.17 -17.49
N PHE A 17 15.86 24.24 -18.14
CA PHE A 17 16.79 23.33 -17.46
C PHE A 17 18.04 24.06 -16.94
N ALA A 18 18.56 25.01 -17.72
CA ALA A 18 19.71 25.82 -17.31
C ALA A 18 19.39 26.70 -16.10
N VAL A 19 18.19 27.32 -16.11
CA VAL A 19 17.69 28.16 -15.00
C VAL A 19 17.46 27.32 -13.75
N TYR A 20 16.88 26.12 -13.89
CA TYR A 20 16.65 25.21 -12.78
C TYR A 20 17.96 24.83 -12.08
N GLN A 21 19.00 24.45 -12.84
CA GLN A 21 20.30 24.09 -12.28
C GLN A 21 20.99 25.30 -11.61
N PHE A 22 20.92 26.47 -12.24
CA PHE A 22 21.46 27.70 -11.68
C PHE A 22 20.84 28.04 -10.31
N LEU A 23 19.54 27.75 -10.14
CA LEU A 23 18.84 27.99 -8.88
C LEU A 23 19.14 26.95 -7.79
N GLN A 24 19.47 25.70 -8.14
CA GLN A 24 19.82 24.65 -7.17
C GLN A 24 21.24 24.83 -6.58
N ASP A 25 22.22 25.22 -7.39
CA ASP A 25 23.64 25.19 -7.01
C ASP A 25 24.14 26.49 -6.35
N ARG A 26 23.33 27.15 -5.50
CA ARG A 26 23.67 28.45 -4.86
C ARG A 26 24.85 28.40 -3.86
N LYS A 27 25.37 27.22 -3.54
CA LYS A 27 26.48 27.02 -2.56
C LYS A 27 27.86 26.87 -3.20
N ILE A 28 27.94 26.80 -4.53
CA ILE A 28 29.19 26.60 -5.27
C ILE A 28 29.70 27.96 -5.79
N SER A 29 31.00 28.10 -6.04
CA SER A 29 31.58 29.30 -6.65
C SER A 29 30.86 29.67 -7.96
N ALA A 30 30.59 30.96 -8.16
CA ALA A 30 29.77 31.47 -9.26
C ALA A 30 30.26 31.01 -10.64
N ASP A 31 31.57 30.92 -10.84
CA ASP A 31 32.17 30.50 -12.12
C ASP A 31 31.84 29.04 -12.47
N LEU A 32 31.86 28.14 -11.49
CA LEU A 32 31.50 26.73 -11.69
C LEU A 32 30.01 26.57 -11.95
N VAL A 33 29.16 27.37 -11.30
CA VAL A 33 27.71 27.36 -11.55
C VAL A 33 27.41 27.77 -12.98
N ILE A 34 28.05 28.83 -13.49
CA ILE A 34 27.84 29.30 -14.87
C ILE A 34 28.29 28.24 -15.88
N ILE A 35 29.50 27.68 -15.72
CA ILE A 35 30.02 26.65 -16.64
C ILE A 35 29.11 25.42 -16.64
N ARG A 36 28.65 24.98 -15.46
CA ARG A 36 27.76 23.83 -15.33
C ARG A 36 26.40 24.10 -15.96
N SER A 37 25.83 25.29 -15.76
CA SER A 37 24.57 25.70 -16.39
C SER A 37 24.67 25.75 -17.92
N VAL A 38 25.79 26.23 -18.47
CA VAL A 38 26.04 26.24 -19.93
C VAL A 38 26.19 24.81 -20.46
N LEU A 39 26.93 23.95 -19.76
CA LEU A 39 27.11 22.55 -20.15
C LEU A 39 25.78 21.78 -20.11
N GLN A 40 24.95 22.02 -19.08
CA GLN A 40 23.61 21.45 -18.96
C GLN A 40 22.69 21.93 -20.09
N PHE A 41 22.80 23.21 -20.47
CA PHE A 41 22.06 23.78 -21.60
C PHE A 41 22.47 23.16 -22.94
N LEU A 42 23.74 22.83 -23.15
CA LEU A 42 24.21 22.15 -24.37
C LEU A 42 23.88 20.65 -24.40
N LEU A 43 23.75 20.03 -23.22
CA LEU A 43 23.51 18.59 -23.06
C LEU A 43 22.09 18.28 -22.55
N TRP A 44 21.13 19.19 -22.70
CA TRP A 44 19.79 19.01 -22.13
C TRP A 44 19.06 17.80 -22.71
N LEU A 45 19.27 17.48 -23.99
CA LEU A 45 18.57 16.38 -24.68
C LEU A 45 18.93 15.01 -24.09
N PRO A 46 20.22 14.60 -23.99
CA PRO A 46 20.57 13.33 -23.33
C PRO A 46 20.19 13.32 -21.85
N ILE A 47 20.26 14.46 -21.15
CA ILE A 47 19.85 14.56 -19.74
C ILE A 47 18.34 14.38 -19.59
N ALA A 48 17.53 15.01 -20.45
CA ALA A 48 16.08 14.89 -20.45
C ALA A 48 15.63 13.47 -20.84
N ILE A 49 16.33 12.83 -21.78
CA ILE A 49 16.08 11.42 -22.13
C ILE A 49 16.44 10.51 -20.95
N HIS A 50 17.58 10.72 -20.30
CA HIS A 50 17.98 9.95 -19.13
C HIS A 50 17.04 10.16 -17.94
N ALA A 51 16.65 11.42 -17.68
CA ALA A 51 15.68 11.79 -16.65
C ALA A 51 14.29 11.23 -16.98
N GLY A 52 13.88 11.22 -18.25
CA GLY A 52 12.62 10.66 -18.71
C GLY A 52 12.59 9.13 -18.61
N LEU A 53 13.68 8.45 -18.98
CA LEU A 53 13.82 7.00 -18.82
C LEU A 53 13.85 6.59 -17.35
N SER A 54 14.64 7.29 -16.53
CA SER A 54 14.65 7.06 -15.08
C SER A 54 13.30 7.40 -14.47
N ALA A 55 12.62 8.46 -14.91
CA ALA A 55 11.26 8.77 -14.48
C ALA A 55 10.24 7.72 -14.93
N LEU A 56 10.36 7.13 -16.12
CA LEU A 56 9.45 6.06 -16.56
C LEU A 56 9.66 4.77 -15.76
N ILE A 57 10.91 4.41 -15.47
CA ILE A 57 11.25 3.28 -14.58
C ILE A 57 10.81 3.57 -13.14
N SER A 58 10.90 4.84 -12.72
CA SER A 58 10.48 5.31 -11.41
C SER A 58 8.96 5.43 -11.34
N VAL A 59 8.21 5.78 -12.38
CA VAL A 59 6.75 5.99 -12.30
C VAL A 59 6.01 4.68 -11.97
N THR A 60 6.61 3.52 -12.26
CA THR A 60 6.15 2.23 -11.73
C THR A 60 6.43 2.01 -10.24
N SER A 61 7.30 2.82 -9.60
CA SER A 61 7.65 2.77 -8.16
C SER A 61 7.41 4.09 -7.38
N THR A 62 6.98 5.19 -8.02
CA THR A 62 6.90 6.54 -7.42
C THR A 62 5.48 6.90 -6.96
N TYR A 63 4.79 5.96 -6.33
CA TYR A 63 3.73 6.31 -5.38
C TYR A 63 4.22 6.33 -3.92
N ILE A 64 5.50 6.04 -3.68
CA ILE A 64 6.13 6.13 -2.36
C ILE A 64 7.03 7.37 -2.36
N PHE A 65 6.46 8.50 -1.93
CA PHE A 65 7.17 9.77 -1.78
C PHE A 65 8.47 9.58 -1.00
N ALA A 66 9.58 10.00 -1.63
CA ALA A 66 10.91 10.03 -1.08
C ALA A 66 11.00 10.95 0.15
N ASN A 67 11.02 10.35 1.34
CA ASN A 67 11.96 10.66 2.42
C ASN A 67 11.68 9.78 3.66
N GLY A 68 12.66 9.01 4.11
CA GLY A 68 12.76 8.61 5.53
C GLY A 68 13.09 7.15 5.83
N ASN A 69 12.53 6.19 5.09
CA ASN A 69 12.84 4.77 5.24
C ASN A 69 12.44 4.09 3.94
N ARG A 70 13.41 3.84 3.05
CA ARG A 70 13.16 2.89 1.96
C ARG A 70 12.94 1.55 2.66
N LEU A 71 11.73 1.01 2.56
CA LEU A 71 11.51 -0.41 2.79
C LEU A 71 12.63 -1.16 2.09
N ASP A 72 13.23 -2.16 2.75
CA ASP A 72 14.18 -3.02 2.07
C ASP A 72 13.50 -3.57 0.81
N ALA A 73 14.21 -3.69 -0.31
CA ALA A 73 13.63 -4.19 -1.56
C ALA A 73 12.96 -5.56 -1.35
N LYS A 74 13.44 -6.33 -0.38
CA LYS A 74 12.85 -7.59 0.08
C LYS A 74 11.50 -7.42 0.77
N GLU A 75 11.33 -6.37 1.58
CA GLU A 75 10.07 -6.07 2.24
C GLU A 75 9.01 -5.63 1.24
N GLU A 76 9.40 -4.78 0.27
CA GLU A 76 8.50 -4.34 -0.80
C GLU A 76 8.03 -5.52 -1.67
N GLU A 77 8.93 -6.42 -2.06
CA GLU A 77 8.58 -7.62 -2.81
C GLU A 77 7.64 -8.54 -2.02
N ARG A 78 7.87 -8.68 -0.70
CA ARG A 78 6.97 -9.47 0.16
C ARG A 78 5.58 -8.86 0.25
N ILE A 79 5.47 -7.55 0.42
CA ILE A 79 4.16 -6.86 0.42
C ILE A 79 3.45 -7.12 -0.90
N ARG A 80 4.14 -6.92 -2.03
CA ARG A 80 3.59 -7.11 -3.36
C ARG A 80 3.07 -8.54 -3.55
N HIS A 81 3.85 -9.54 -3.15
CA HIS A 81 3.43 -10.94 -3.22
C HIS A 81 2.14 -11.19 -2.42
N ILE A 82 2.05 -10.66 -1.20
CA ILE A 82 0.84 -10.79 -0.37
C ILE A 82 -0.34 -10.06 -1.00
N GLN A 83 -0.14 -8.86 -1.55
CA GLN A 83 -1.17 -8.12 -2.27
C GLN A 83 -1.72 -8.91 -3.47
N GLU A 84 -0.84 -9.53 -4.25
CA GLU A 84 -1.22 -10.37 -5.39
C GLU A 84 -2.07 -11.57 -4.93
N MET A 85 -1.68 -12.25 -3.84
CA MET A 85 -2.49 -13.33 -3.25
C MET A 85 -3.87 -12.86 -2.79
N ILE A 86 -3.96 -11.71 -2.12
CA ILE A 86 -5.23 -11.14 -1.67
C ILE A 86 -6.11 -10.77 -2.87
N ALA A 87 -5.54 -10.11 -3.89
CA ALA A 87 -6.26 -9.70 -5.09
C ALA A 87 -6.78 -10.88 -5.90
N ASP A 88 -5.99 -11.95 -6.04
CA ASP A 88 -6.43 -13.17 -6.73
C ASP A 88 -7.50 -13.92 -5.95
N SER A 89 -7.41 -13.97 -4.61
CA SER A 89 -8.49 -14.49 -3.77
C SER A 89 -9.75 -13.63 -3.88
N PHE A 90 -9.62 -12.31 -3.92
CA PHE A 90 -10.76 -11.39 -4.09
C PHE A 90 -11.47 -11.64 -5.43
N ARG A 91 -10.72 -11.77 -6.53
CA ARG A 91 -11.26 -12.01 -7.89
C ARG A 91 -12.04 -13.32 -8.03
N LYS A 92 -11.68 -14.34 -7.25
CA LYS A 92 -12.37 -15.64 -7.25
C LYS A 92 -13.70 -15.60 -6.50
N GLY A 93 -13.91 -14.63 -5.61
CA GLY A 93 -15.16 -14.48 -4.89
C GLY A 93 -16.18 -13.67 -5.69
N GLU A 94 -17.47 -13.92 -5.46
CA GLU A 94 -18.54 -13.02 -5.88
C GLU A 94 -18.57 -11.82 -4.93
N GLN A 95 -18.30 -10.63 -5.45
CA GLN A 95 -18.18 -9.40 -4.66
C GLN A 95 -19.05 -8.28 -5.23
N ASN A 96 -19.58 -7.43 -4.35
CA ASN A 96 -20.30 -6.22 -4.75
C ASN A 96 -19.36 -5.07 -5.15
N ILE A 97 -18.11 -5.10 -4.67
CA ILE A 97 -17.13 -4.03 -4.88
C ILE A 97 -16.25 -4.36 -6.10
N PRO A 98 -16.03 -3.41 -7.03
CA PRO A 98 -15.14 -3.64 -8.16
C PRO A 98 -13.69 -3.82 -7.70
N VAL A 99 -12.96 -4.75 -8.33
CA VAL A 99 -11.57 -5.11 -7.99
C VAL A 99 -10.64 -3.89 -7.89
N ARG A 100 -10.81 -2.89 -8.77
CA ARG A 100 -10.00 -1.67 -8.75
C ARG A 100 -10.19 -0.85 -7.48
N GLU A 101 -11.41 -0.78 -6.96
CA GLU A 101 -11.72 -0.05 -5.74
C GLU A 101 -11.13 -0.79 -4.53
N PHE A 102 -11.27 -2.11 -4.49
CA PHE A 102 -10.63 -2.94 -3.48
C PHE A 102 -9.10 -2.78 -3.45
N CYS A 103 -8.43 -2.83 -4.62
CA CYS A 103 -6.99 -2.55 -4.71
C CYS A 103 -6.65 -1.17 -4.13
N GLY A 104 -7.46 -0.14 -4.41
CA GLY A 104 -7.26 1.19 -3.84
C GLY A 104 -7.41 1.25 -2.32
N ILE A 105 -8.32 0.47 -1.75
CA ILE A 105 -8.48 0.33 -0.28
C ILE A 105 -7.26 -0.38 0.32
N LEU A 106 -6.83 -1.48 -0.31
CA LEU A 106 -5.67 -2.26 0.09
C LEU A 106 -4.38 -1.43 0.08
N ASP A 107 -4.11 -0.71 -1.02
CA ASP A 107 -2.95 0.16 -1.17
C ASP A 107 -2.94 1.29 -0.13
N ARG A 108 -4.12 1.88 0.13
CA ARG A 108 -4.27 2.93 1.16
C ARG A 108 -3.98 2.39 2.56
N TYR A 109 -4.52 1.23 2.90
CA TYR A 109 -4.27 0.58 4.18
C TYR A 109 -2.78 0.27 4.38
N ILE A 110 -2.13 -0.33 3.38
CA ILE A 110 -0.70 -0.66 3.42
C ILE A 110 0.14 0.60 3.56
N GLY A 111 -0.06 1.59 2.69
CA GLY A 111 0.71 2.82 2.70
C GLY A 111 0.59 3.59 4.02
N LEU A 112 -0.64 3.72 4.55
CA LEU A 112 -0.84 4.40 5.84
C LEU A 112 -0.27 3.60 7.02
N SER A 113 -0.34 2.27 6.98
CA SER A 113 0.20 1.43 8.05
C SER A 113 1.73 1.50 8.09
N ILE A 114 2.41 1.46 6.95
CA ILE A 114 3.86 1.69 6.84
C ILE A 114 4.22 3.07 7.38
N LEU A 115 3.50 4.12 6.96
CA LEU A 115 3.78 5.49 7.43
C LEU A 115 3.54 5.66 8.94
N VAL A 116 2.56 4.97 9.53
CA VAL A 116 2.33 5.00 10.99
C VAL A 116 3.41 4.20 11.73
N ARG A 117 3.85 3.06 11.19
CA ARG A 117 4.94 2.25 11.73
C ARG A 117 6.24 3.04 11.76
N ASP A 118 6.62 3.59 10.60
CA ASP A 118 7.88 4.32 10.41
C ASP A 118 7.81 5.73 11.02
N GLY A 119 6.64 6.38 11.02
CA GLY A 119 6.41 7.69 11.60
C GLY A 119 6.65 7.77 13.12
N ARG A 120 6.80 6.61 13.80
CA ARG A 120 7.27 6.54 15.20
C ARG A 120 8.75 6.94 15.32
N SER A 121 9.58 6.68 14.31
CA SER A 121 11.03 6.97 14.33
C SER A 121 11.39 8.36 13.79
N ILE A 122 10.53 8.94 12.92
CA ILE A 122 10.82 10.20 12.23
C ILE A 122 10.39 11.39 13.12
N ILE A 123 11.24 11.77 14.08
CA ILE A 123 11.15 13.08 14.76
C ILE A 123 11.99 14.14 14.02
N SER A 124 12.93 13.73 13.16
CA SER A 124 14.09 14.58 12.82
C SER A 124 14.11 15.20 11.42
N GLY A 125 13.00 15.23 10.67
CA GLY A 125 13.08 15.48 9.22
C GLY A 125 12.09 16.46 8.59
N VAL A 126 11.25 17.19 9.34
CA VAL A 126 10.46 18.25 8.68
C VAL A 126 11.43 19.34 8.24
N PRO A 127 11.49 19.68 6.94
CA PRO A 127 12.34 20.76 6.50
C PRO A 127 11.84 22.05 7.17
N ASN A 128 12.63 22.53 8.14
CA ASN A 128 12.42 23.80 8.83
C ASN A 128 12.30 24.98 7.85
N GLU A 129 12.65 24.78 6.57
CA GLU A 129 12.52 25.73 5.47
C GLU A 129 11.10 26.31 5.33
N LEU A 130 10.05 25.48 5.45
CA LEU A 130 8.67 25.97 5.29
C LEU A 130 8.27 26.92 6.44
N LEU A 131 8.76 26.63 7.64
CA LEU A 131 8.53 27.44 8.83
C LEU A 131 9.45 28.67 8.88
N ALA A 132 10.67 28.56 8.35
CA ALA A 132 11.60 29.67 8.17
C ALA A 132 11.04 30.71 7.19
N ILE A 133 10.45 30.27 6.07
CA ILE A 133 9.77 31.15 5.10
C ILE A 133 8.58 31.88 5.73
N SER A 134 7.87 31.24 6.67
CA SER A 134 6.71 31.84 7.35
C SER A 134 7.07 32.92 8.38
N GLY A 135 8.36 33.13 8.68
CA GLY A 135 8.82 34.14 9.64
C GLY A 135 8.50 33.81 11.11
N HIS A 136 8.25 32.54 11.43
CA HIS A 136 7.90 32.13 12.79
C HIS A 136 9.11 32.27 13.73
N LYS A 137 8.95 32.99 14.86
CA LYS A 137 10.05 33.30 15.79
C LYS A 137 10.73 32.06 16.39
N ASN A 138 10.00 30.95 16.49
CA ASN A 138 10.51 29.68 16.98
C ASN A 138 10.07 28.58 16.01
N THR A 139 10.93 28.28 15.03
CA THR A 139 10.67 27.29 13.97
C THR A 139 10.64 25.86 14.53
N ASP A 140 11.46 25.57 15.54
CA ASP A 140 11.59 24.22 16.09
C ASP A 140 10.33 23.79 16.86
N LEU A 141 9.80 24.69 17.71
CA LEU A 141 8.55 24.42 18.41
C LEU A 141 7.39 24.25 17.42
N ALA A 142 7.34 25.09 16.37
CA ALA A 142 6.33 24.98 15.33
C ALA A 142 6.44 23.65 14.56
N ALA A 143 7.66 23.18 14.26
CA ALA A 143 7.90 21.90 13.62
C ALA A 143 7.41 20.74 14.49
N ILE A 144 7.70 20.77 15.79
CA ILE A 144 7.22 19.76 16.75
C ILE A 144 5.69 19.75 16.80
N CYS A 145 5.05 20.91 16.92
CA CYS A 145 3.59 21.02 16.95
C CYS A 145 2.95 20.50 15.66
N LEU A 146 3.51 20.85 14.50
CA LEU A 146 3.04 20.39 13.20
C LEU A 146 3.19 18.87 13.08
N ASN A 147 4.34 18.32 13.47
CA ASN A 147 4.58 16.87 13.50
C ASN A 147 3.58 16.14 14.38
N ARG A 148 3.31 16.66 15.58
CA ARG A 148 2.29 16.08 16.47
C ARG A 148 0.91 16.07 15.82
N ARG A 149 0.52 17.17 15.19
CA ARG A 149 -0.77 17.28 14.48
C ARG A 149 -0.85 16.31 13.30
N ASN A 150 0.22 16.21 12.51
CA ASN A 150 0.28 15.32 11.35
C ASN A 150 0.24 13.85 11.77
N ARG A 151 0.97 13.45 12.82
CA ARG A 151 0.89 12.10 13.40
C ARG A 151 -0.53 11.76 13.86
N SER A 152 -1.21 12.68 14.54
CA SER A 152 -2.61 12.48 14.95
C SER A 152 -3.57 12.32 13.76
N ARG A 153 -3.33 13.06 12.66
CA ARG A 153 -4.13 12.91 11.43
C ARG A 153 -3.85 11.60 10.72
N LEU A 154 -2.57 11.24 10.60
CA LEU A 154 -2.14 9.99 9.98
C LEU A 154 -2.71 8.78 10.71
N GLY A 155 -2.65 8.77 12.05
CA GLY A 155 -3.24 7.69 12.86
C GLY A 155 -4.75 7.57 12.67
N ARG A 156 -5.48 8.68 12.52
CA ARG A 156 -6.92 8.62 12.20
C ARG A 156 -7.18 8.03 10.83
N HIS A 157 -6.50 8.52 9.79
CA HIS A 157 -6.66 7.95 8.45
C HIS A 157 -6.26 6.48 8.36
N GLN A 158 -5.25 6.05 9.13
CA GLN A 158 -4.87 4.64 9.20
C GLN A 158 -5.98 3.79 9.85
N ILE A 159 -6.66 4.30 10.88
CA ILE A 159 -7.82 3.62 11.48
C ILE A 159 -8.95 3.51 10.46
N ASP A 160 -9.28 4.60 9.76
CA ASP A 160 -10.34 4.60 8.74
C ASP A 160 -10.02 3.59 7.63
N ALA A 161 -8.80 3.61 7.09
CA ALA A 161 -8.36 2.68 6.05
C ALA A 161 -8.32 1.22 6.54
N ARG A 162 -7.98 0.97 7.80
CA ARG A 162 -8.07 -0.37 8.42
C ARG A 162 -9.52 -0.85 8.42
N THR A 163 -10.46 0.00 8.85
CA THR A 163 -11.88 -0.35 8.90
C THR A 163 -12.39 -0.68 7.49
N ASP A 164 -12.12 0.17 6.51
CA ASP A 164 -12.49 -0.09 5.10
C ASP A 164 -11.94 -1.44 4.61
N PHE A 165 -10.66 -1.71 4.91
CA PHE A 165 -10.02 -2.98 4.54
C PHE A 165 -10.67 -4.19 5.21
N LEU A 166 -10.91 -4.14 6.53
CA LEU A 166 -11.51 -5.24 7.28
C LEU A 166 -12.95 -5.50 6.85
N ASP A 167 -13.72 -4.45 6.56
CA ASP A 167 -15.09 -4.55 6.07
C ASP A 167 -15.13 -5.24 4.69
N CYS A 168 -14.25 -4.84 3.77
CA CYS A 168 -14.09 -5.54 2.49
C CYS A 168 -13.71 -7.01 2.68
N ILE A 169 -12.72 -7.32 3.52
CA ILE A 169 -12.31 -8.71 3.77
C ILE A 169 -13.44 -9.52 4.41
N ALA A 170 -14.20 -8.93 5.34
CA ALA A 170 -15.34 -9.58 5.97
C ALA A 170 -16.42 -9.92 4.93
N GLU A 171 -16.79 -8.96 4.07
CA GLU A 171 -17.72 -9.18 2.95
C GLU A 171 -17.21 -10.29 2.02
N CYS A 172 -15.94 -10.23 1.62
CA CYS A 172 -15.36 -11.21 0.73
C CYS A 172 -15.27 -12.61 1.33
N SER A 173 -15.04 -12.69 2.63
CA SER A 173 -14.84 -13.95 3.33
C SER A 173 -16.07 -14.85 3.29
N PHE A 174 -17.27 -14.28 3.08
CA PHE A 174 -18.50 -15.03 2.86
C PHE A 174 -18.41 -15.88 1.59
N ALA A 175 -17.93 -15.29 0.48
CA ALA A 175 -17.83 -15.96 -0.81
C ALA A 175 -16.53 -16.77 -0.98
N ASN A 176 -15.38 -16.23 -0.58
CA ASN A 176 -14.09 -16.90 -0.69
C ASN A 176 -13.34 -16.91 0.65
N ARG A 177 -13.13 -18.10 1.21
CA ARG A 177 -12.47 -18.30 2.51
C ARG A 177 -10.97 -18.02 2.45
N ASP A 178 -10.37 -18.23 1.28
CA ASP A 178 -8.92 -18.24 1.09
C ASP A 178 -8.32 -16.83 1.12
N ILE A 179 -9.14 -15.80 1.27
CA ILE A 179 -8.71 -14.41 1.41
C ILE A 179 -8.23 -14.07 2.83
N ILE A 180 -8.71 -14.78 3.86
CA ILE A 180 -8.38 -14.45 5.26
C ILE A 180 -6.90 -14.71 5.60
N PRO A 181 -6.30 -15.88 5.26
CA PRO A 181 -4.90 -16.13 5.58
C PRO A 181 -3.92 -15.09 5.02
N PRO A 182 -3.94 -14.72 3.72
CA PRO A 182 -3.01 -13.72 3.22
C PRO A 182 -3.32 -12.30 3.77
N ALA A 183 -4.58 -11.99 4.10
CA ALA A 183 -4.92 -10.76 4.79
C ALA A 183 -4.35 -10.70 6.23
N LEU A 184 -4.33 -11.83 6.93
CA LEU A 184 -3.73 -11.95 8.25
C LEU A 184 -2.21 -11.82 8.18
N ASP A 185 -1.57 -12.51 7.24
CA ASP A 185 -0.12 -12.40 6.97
C ASP A 185 0.27 -10.94 6.69
N LEU A 186 -0.55 -10.20 5.94
CA LEU A 186 -0.34 -8.78 5.69
C LEU A 186 -0.43 -7.95 6.98
N ALA A 187 -1.47 -8.15 7.79
CA ALA A 187 -1.67 -7.42 9.03
C ALA A 187 -0.53 -7.66 10.04
N GLU A 188 -0.07 -8.91 10.15
CA GLU A 188 1.10 -9.26 10.96
C GLU A 188 2.39 -8.62 10.44
N PHE A 189 2.61 -8.65 9.12
CA PHE A 189 3.76 -8.01 8.51
C PHE A 189 3.80 -6.49 8.73
N LEU A 190 2.63 -5.85 8.75
CA LEU A 190 2.47 -4.41 9.02
C LEU A 190 2.50 -4.08 10.52
N GLU A 191 2.65 -5.06 11.40
CA GLU A 191 2.58 -4.93 12.86
C GLU A 191 1.25 -4.33 13.37
N ASP A 192 0.16 -4.59 12.65
CA ASP A 192 -1.17 -4.10 12.99
C ASP A 192 -1.94 -5.10 13.86
N ALA A 193 -1.61 -5.12 15.15
CA ALA A 193 -2.19 -6.04 16.12
C ALA A 193 -3.74 -6.01 16.20
N ARG A 194 -4.35 -4.85 15.89
CA ARG A 194 -5.81 -4.73 15.91
C ARG A 194 -6.42 -5.42 14.69
N ALA A 195 -5.87 -5.16 13.49
CA ALA A 195 -6.29 -5.85 12.28
C ALA A 195 -6.09 -7.36 12.39
N SER A 196 -4.93 -7.81 12.89
CA SER A 196 -4.66 -9.24 13.11
C SER A 196 -5.71 -9.88 14.03
N LYS A 197 -6.01 -9.25 15.17
CA LYS A 197 -7.03 -9.76 16.11
C LYS A 197 -8.42 -9.88 15.48
N GLU A 198 -8.84 -8.88 14.70
CA GLU A 198 -10.15 -8.88 14.05
C GLU A 198 -10.22 -9.96 12.96
N LEU A 199 -9.16 -10.14 12.17
CA LEU A 199 -9.05 -11.21 11.15
C LEU A 199 -9.01 -12.61 11.77
N THR A 200 -8.28 -12.83 12.86
CA THR A 200 -8.32 -14.09 13.61
C THR A 200 -9.73 -14.36 14.15
N GLY A 201 -10.43 -13.33 14.62
CA GLY A 201 -11.82 -13.45 15.06
C GLY A 201 -12.78 -13.90 13.95
N LEU A 202 -12.57 -13.44 12.71
CA LEU A 202 -13.32 -13.91 11.53
C LEU A 202 -13.02 -15.38 11.22
N LEU A 203 -11.75 -15.80 11.38
CA LEU A 203 -11.35 -17.20 11.21
C LEU A 203 -11.98 -18.12 12.28
N ASP A 204 -11.98 -17.70 13.55
CA ASP A 204 -12.45 -18.48 14.70
C ASP A 204 -13.98 -18.61 14.79
N LYS A 205 -14.72 -17.53 14.51
CA LYS A 205 -16.19 -17.60 14.42
C LYS A 205 -16.62 -18.66 13.43
N ARG A 206 -15.87 -18.78 12.34
CA ARG A 206 -16.17 -19.72 11.26
C ARG A 206 -15.85 -21.17 11.59
N THR A 207 -14.73 -21.45 12.25
CA THR A 207 -14.43 -22.82 12.70
C THR A 207 -15.49 -23.33 13.67
N SER A 208 -16.06 -22.42 14.47
CA SER A 208 -17.17 -22.73 15.38
C SER A 208 -18.46 -23.05 14.64
N ASP A 209 -18.80 -22.32 13.57
CA ASP A 209 -20.02 -22.57 12.79
C ASP A 209 -19.97 -23.88 12.00
N VAL A 210 -18.82 -24.22 11.40
CA VAL A 210 -18.64 -25.52 10.71
C VAL A 210 -18.84 -26.68 11.69
N ARG A 211 -18.24 -26.61 12.88
CA ARG A 211 -18.41 -27.64 13.93
C ARG A 211 -19.86 -27.77 14.41
N LYS A 212 -20.64 -26.69 14.41
CA LYS A 212 -22.08 -26.76 14.75
C LYS A 212 -22.86 -27.47 13.66
N ILE A 213 -22.58 -27.20 12.39
CA ILE A 213 -23.23 -27.88 11.26
C ILE A 213 -22.92 -29.37 11.29
N ASP A 214 -21.66 -29.76 11.50
CA ASP A 214 -21.25 -31.16 11.57
C ASP A 214 -21.95 -31.91 12.73
N LYS A 215 -22.08 -31.25 13.90
CA LYS A 215 -22.84 -31.81 15.02
C LYS A 215 -24.32 -31.97 14.69
N LEU A 216 -24.94 -30.97 14.07
CA LEU A 216 -26.35 -31.06 13.66
C LEU A 216 -26.57 -32.15 12.60
N GLN A 217 -25.62 -32.34 11.67
CA GLN A 217 -25.69 -33.44 10.70
C GLN A 217 -25.54 -34.81 11.38
N ALA A 218 -24.64 -34.93 12.37
CA ALA A 218 -24.50 -36.16 13.15
C ALA A 218 -25.75 -36.48 13.99
N ASP A 219 -26.40 -35.46 14.54
CA ASP A 219 -27.63 -35.62 15.34
C ASP A 219 -28.87 -35.91 14.48
N VAL A 220 -28.91 -35.43 13.22
CA VAL A 220 -30.00 -35.71 12.26
C VAL A 220 -29.84 -37.09 11.61
N TRP A 221 -28.60 -37.57 11.44
CA TRP A 221 -28.32 -38.88 10.85
C TRP A 221 -28.27 -39.98 11.93
N ILE A 222 -29.39 -40.19 12.64
CA ILE A 222 -29.61 -41.45 13.35
C ILE A 222 -30.16 -42.43 12.31
N PRO A 223 -29.39 -43.42 11.84
CA PRO A 223 -29.94 -44.44 10.96
C PRO A 223 -31.07 -45.13 11.71
N GLU A 224 -32.28 -45.04 11.17
CA GLU A 224 -33.44 -45.77 11.66
C GLU A 224 -33.09 -47.25 11.56
N ILE A 225 -32.69 -47.82 12.71
CA ILE A 225 -32.38 -49.25 12.84
C ILE A 225 -33.69 -49.97 12.58
N GLN A 226 -33.92 -50.36 11.32
CA GLN A 226 -35.02 -51.26 11.01
C GLN A 226 -34.76 -52.56 11.79
N PRO A 227 -35.65 -52.97 12.69
CA PRO A 227 -35.49 -54.23 13.39
C PRO A 227 -35.50 -55.34 12.32
N SER A 228 -34.37 -56.03 12.21
CA SER A 228 -34.21 -57.21 11.38
C SER A 228 -35.33 -58.18 11.71
N LYS A 229 -36.21 -58.46 10.74
CA LYS A 229 -37.18 -59.55 10.80
C LYS A 229 -36.42 -60.86 11.01
N SER A 230 -36.35 -61.30 12.26
CA SER A 230 -36.00 -62.66 12.63
C SER A 230 -37.09 -63.60 12.13
N GLU A 231 -36.64 -64.63 11.42
CA GLU A 231 -37.15 -66.00 11.46
C GLU A 231 -38.65 -66.22 11.17
N GLN A 232 -38.94 -66.67 9.95
CA GLN A 232 -40.03 -67.63 9.74
C GLN A 232 -39.47 -68.89 9.06
N SER A 233 -39.60 -69.96 9.83
CA SER A 233 -39.21 -71.35 9.61
C SER A 233 -39.82 -71.96 8.33
N PRO A 234 -39.14 -72.91 7.66
CA PRO A 234 -39.77 -73.71 6.61
C PRO A 234 -40.63 -74.82 7.25
N VAL A 235 -41.91 -74.86 6.87
CA VAL A 235 -42.80 -76.00 7.13
C VAL A 235 -42.67 -76.96 5.95
N ASN A 236 -42.17 -78.16 6.24
CA ASN A 236 -42.18 -79.31 5.34
C ASN A 236 -43.62 -79.78 5.08
N LEU A 237 -43.94 -80.07 3.82
CA LEU A 237 -44.93 -81.07 3.39
C LEU A 237 -44.54 -81.57 2.00
#